data_AF-A0AAU6XVU9-F1
#
_entry.id   AF-A0AAU6XVU9-F1
#
_cell.length_a   1.000
_cell.length_b   1.000
_cell.length_c   1.000
_cell.angle_alpha   90.00
_cell.angle_beta   90.00
_cell.angle_gamma   90.00
#
_symmetry.space_group_name_H-M   'P 1'
#
loop_
_entity.id
_entity.type
_entity.pdbx_description
1 polymer ?
#
loop_
_entity_poly.entity_id
_entity_poly.type
_entity_poly.pdbx_seq_one_letter_code
_entity_poly.pdbx_strand_id
1 'polypeptide(L)'
;MRNPEKVLISLTAHSKLSDYKFERLYRILFNEEMYYVAYQNINAKPGNMTNGTDSQTIDEMSLSRIEKLIEAIRNESYQPRPSRRTYIPKKNGKKRPLGIPVFDDKLVQEVIRMILEAIYEGSFEHTSHGFRPQRSCHTALMQISKSFNGAKWFIEGDIKGFFDNINHDVLINILQERISDERFIRLIRKFLNAGYMEDWVYHKTYSGTPQGGIVSPILANIYLDRLDKYVKDYINRFDLGEGRTPSRERNQLEYDKRIATQMLKAEDDATDRKLIGRRIKEIDRKRALIPSCDEMDAGYKRLKYVRYADDFLIGVIGSLDDCKRIKQDISNFLNEQLQLTLSDEKTLITHTEKPARFLSFDITVRKSNLTKRNVEGKIRRAYHKKVVLKIPPDTIKQKLLDYDVLEIKLHNGKEQWKPKHRKGLIFNDDLEILSKYNAELIGFYNYYSIALNAGTVNNFKYIMEYSMYKTFAGKYRTTVPNICRKYKKDGVFTVSYTNTKRQQRFRTFYNDGFKRKTEAKDAFFDKLPNYYHAKMRTSLIDRLKARNCELCGETSELEMHHVRKLKDVAKGKDPWEVHMIARKRKTMAVCHTCHMKIHHGK
;
A
#
# COMPACT_ATOMS: atom_id res chain seq x y z
N MET A 1 19.51 -29.22 -9.42
CA MET A 1 19.15 -27.87 -9.90
C MET A 1 19.54 -26.84 -8.85
N ARG A 2 19.79 -25.57 -9.22
CA ARG A 2 20.22 -24.52 -8.27
C ARG A 2 19.03 -24.05 -7.43
N ASN A 3 19.23 -23.88 -6.13
CA ASN A 3 18.21 -23.35 -5.21
C ASN A 3 17.68 -21.98 -5.71
N PRO A 4 16.35 -21.76 -5.75
CA PRO A 4 15.71 -20.54 -6.27
C PRO A 4 16.22 -19.27 -5.59
N GLU A 5 16.50 -19.31 -4.29
CA GLU A 5 17.03 -18.17 -3.53
C GLU A 5 18.42 -17.78 -4.02
N LYS A 6 19.29 -18.76 -4.30
CA LYS A 6 20.64 -18.49 -4.84
C LYS A 6 20.60 -17.91 -6.24
N VAL A 7 19.64 -18.35 -7.07
CA VAL A 7 19.44 -17.80 -8.41
C VAL A 7 18.94 -16.34 -8.33
N LEU A 8 17.96 -16.07 -7.48
CA LEU A 8 17.44 -14.71 -7.28
C LEU A 8 18.50 -13.77 -6.68
N ILE A 9 19.30 -14.23 -5.72
CA ILE A 9 20.40 -13.45 -5.14
C ILE A 9 21.45 -13.13 -6.22
N SER A 10 21.79 -14.10 -7.07
CA SER A 10 22.73 -13.89 -8.19
C SER A 10 22.22 -12.82 -9.16
N LEU A 11 20.93 -12.86 -9.53
CA LEU A 11 20.32 -11.83 -10.37
C LEU A 11 20.34 -10.45 -9.68
N THR A 12 20.03 -10.43 -8.39
CA THR A 12 20.01 -9.20 -7.58
C THR A 12 21.40 -8.57 -7.48
N ALA A 13 22.47 -9.37 -7.40
CA ALA A 13 23.84 -8.84 -7.34
C ALA A 13 24.20 -8.03 -8.60
N HIS A 14 23.73 -8.47 -9.77
CA HIS A 14 23.97 -7.78 -11.04
C HIS A 14 22.95 -6.67 -11.34
N SER A 15 21.86 -6.56 -10.57
CA SER A 15 20.81 -5.54 -10.77
C SER A 15 21.28 -4.09 -10.64
N LYS A 16 22.39 -3.85 -9.93
CA LYS A 16 22.95 -2.52 -9.70
C LYS A 16 23.81 -2.02 -10.87
N LEU A 17 24.23 -2.91 -11.76
CA LEU A 17 25.08 -2.57 -12.89
C LEU A 17 24.18 -2.15 -14.06
N SER A 18 24.25 -0.87 -14.45
CA SER A 18 23.42 -0.32 -15.53
C SER A 18 23.73 -0.91 -16.89
N ASP A 19 24.93 -1.46 -17.09
CA ASP A 19 25.38 -1.88 -18.43
C ASP A 19 25.26 -3.39 -18.62
N TYR A 20 24.85 -4.11 -17.57
CA TYR A 20 24.74 -5.55 -17.60
C TYR A 20 23.43 -5.97 -18.30
N LYS A 21 23.55 -6.78 -19.35
CA LYS A 21 22.41 -7.39 -20.03
C LYS A 21 22.21 -8.81 -19.52
N PHE A 22 21.00 -9.10 -19.06
CA PHE A 22 20.64 -10.42 -18.55
C PHE A 22 20.35 -11.37 -19.71
N GLU A 23 21.20 -12.39 -19.83
CA GLU A 23 21.05 -13.46 -20.81
C GLU A 23 20.42 -14.72 -20.18
N ARG A 24 19.77 -15.54 -21.03
CA ARG A 24 19.27 -16.89 -20.71
C ARG A 24 18.29 -16.95 -19.52
N LEU A 25 17.50 -15.89 -19.29
CA LEU A 25 16.45 -15.84 -18.27
C LEU A 25 15.38 -16.91 -18.49
N TYR A 26 15.11 -17.29 -19.74
CA TYR A 26 14.14 -18.33 -20.08
C TYR A 26 14.47 -19.68 -19.42
N ARG A 27 15.77 -19.98 -19.23
CA ARG A 27 16.22 -21.20 -18.57
C ARG A 27 15.85 -21.25 -17.08
N ILE A 28 15.64 -20.10 -16.45
CA ILE A 28 15.25 -20.01 -15.03
C ILE A 28 13.80 -20.48 -14.85
N LEU A 29 12.96 -20.33 -15.87
CA LEU A 29 11.58 -20.85 -15.89
C LEU A 29 11.53 -22.39 -15.91
N PHE A 30 12.64 -23.09 -16.12
CA PHE A 30 12.66 -24.56 -16.05
C PHE A 30 12.84 -25.10 -14.64
N ASN A 31 13.07 -24.24 -13.65
CA ASN A 31 13.31 -24.67 -12.28
C ASN A 31 11.98 -24.87 -11.53
N GLU A 32 11.61 -26.12 -11.27
CA GLU A 32 10.42 -26.51 -10.51
C GLU A 32 10.33 -25.83 -9.13
N GLU A 33 11.47 -25.61 -8.47
CA GLU A 33 11.48 -25.00 -7.14
C GLU A 33 10.97 -23.55 -7.15
N MET A 34 11.11 -22.83 -8.27
CA MET A 34 10.53 -21.49 -8.43
C MET A 34 9.00 -21.54 -8.50
N TYR A 35 8.46 -22.56 -9.15
CA TYR A 35 7.02 -22.79 -9.29
C TYR A 35 6.40 -23.15 -7.94
N TYR A 36 7.13 -23.89 -7.10
CA TYR A 36 6.76 -24.19 -5.72
C TYR A 36 6.65 -22.93 -4.86
N VAL A 37 7.64 -22.04 -4.91
CA VAL A 37 7.58 -20.76 -4.18
C VAL A 37 6.43 -19.89 -4.68
N ALA A 38 6.26 -19.80 -6.00
CA ALA A 38 5.14 -19.06 -6.62
C ALA A 38 3.78 -19.59 -6.14
N TYR A 39 3.61 -20.91 -6.10
CA TYR A 39 2.38 -21.53 -5.62
C TYR A 39 2.08 -21.21 -4.15
N GLN A 40 3.09 -21.20 -3.28
CA GLN A 40 2.91 -20.80 -1.87
C GLN A 40 2.45 -19.35 -1.72
N ASN A 41 3.01 -18.44 -2.51
CA ASN A 41 2.65 -17.02 -2.49
C ASN A 41 1.22 -16.78 -2.98
N ILE A 42 0.79 -17.55 -3.99
CA ILE A 42 -0.54 -17.44 -4.58
C ILE A 42 -1.61 -18.03 -3.65
N ASN A 43 -1.39 -19.19 -3.04
CA ASN A 43 -2.40 -19.89 -2.23
C ASN A 43 -2.99 -19.02 -1.10
N ALA A 44 -2.20 -18.11 -0.53
CA ALA A 44 -2.66 -17.23 0.55
C ALA A 44 -3.80 -16.26 0.15
N LYS A 45 -4.03 -15.98 -1.14
CA LYS A 45 -5.01 -14.96 -1.58
C LYS A 45 -6.41 -15.58 -1.78
N PRO A 46 -7.48 -15.03 -1.17
CA PRO A 46 -8.83 -15.59 -1.22
C PRO A 46 -9.48 -15.54 -2.63
N GLY A 47 -8.97 -14.68 -3.52
CA GLY A 47 -9.46 -14.54 -4.90
C GLY A 47 -8.94 -15.62 -5.88
N ASN A 48 -8.27 -16.66 -5.40
CA ASN A 48 -7.73 -17.73 -6.25
C ASN A 48 -8.65 -18.96 -6.39
N MET A 49 -9.75 -18.98 -5.64
CA MET A 49 -10.81 -19.99 -5.79
C MET A 49 -11.93 -19.54 -6.76
N THR A 50 -11.78 -18.38 -7.42
CA THR A 50 -12.68 -17.97 -8.50
C THR A 50 -12.17 -18.49 -9.83
N ASN A 51 -13.02 -19.25 -10.52
CA ASN A 51 -12.74 -19.83 -11.83
C ASN A 51 -12.34 -18.72 -12.81
N GLY A 52 -11.33 -19.00 -13.64
CA GLY A 52 -10.94 -18.14 -14.75
C GLY A 52 -11.88 -18.31 -15.94
N THR A 53 -11.32 -18.32 -17.15
CA THR A 53 -12.02 -18.83 -18.34
C THR A 53 -12.15 -20.34 -18.31
N ASP A 54 -11.25 -21.03 -17.61
CA ASP A 54 -11.34 -22.47 -17.38
C ASP A 54 -12.16 -22.79 -16.12
N SER A 55 -12.83 -23.93 -16.15
CA SER A 55 -13.52 -24.54 -15.01
C SER A 55 -12.57 -25.01 -13.90
N GLN A 56 -11.26 -25.04 -14.17
CA GLN A 56 -10.23 -25.46 -13.21
C GLN A 56 -9.89 -24.33 -12.22
N THR A 57 -9.74 -24.71 -10.94
CA THR A 57 -9.40 -23.78 -9.86
C THR A 57 -8.01 -24.09 -9.28
N ILE A 58 -7.69 -23.52 -8.10
CA ILE A 58 -6.51 -23.94 -7.32
C ILE A 58 -6.67 -25.37 -6.77
N ASP A 59 -7.91 -25.86 -6.68
CA ASP A 59 -8.24 -27.25 -6.40
C ASP A 59 -7.76 -28.12 -7.58
N GLU A 60 -7.21 -29.31 -7.31
CA GLU A 60 -6.52 -30.20 -8.29
C GLU A 60 -5.09 -29.78 -8.68
N MET A 61 -4.39 -28.99 -7.85
CA MET A 61 -2.96 -28.73 -8.11
C MET A 61 -2.11 -29.95 -7.75
N SER A 62 -1.42 -30.52 -8.74
CA SER A 62 -0.47 -31.62 -8.60
C SER A 62 0.93 -31.22 -9.08
N LEU A 63 1.94 -32.00 -8.68
CA LEU A 63 3.31 -31.84 -9.20
C LEU A 63 3.37 -32.13 -10.71
N SER A 64 2.62 -33.14 -11.18
CA SER A 64 2.54 -33.50 -12.60
C SER A 64 1.95 -32.39 -13.47
N ARG A 65 1.04 -31.56 -12.95
CA ARG A 65 0.53 -30.37 -13.66
C ARG A 65 1.61 -29.30 -13.81
N ILE A 66 2.44 -29.08 -12.80
CA ILE A 66 3.55 -28.13 -12.83
C ILE A 66 4.61 -28.60 -13.83
N GLU A 67 4.95 -29.90 -13.83
CA GLU A 67 5.90 -30.50 -14.77
C GLU A 67 5.42 -30.36 -16.22
N LYS A 68 4.16 -30.70 -16.52
CA LYS A 68 3.56 -30.50 -17.87
C LYS A 68 3.63 -29.06 -18.33
N LEU A 69 3.42 -28.12 -17.41
CA LEU A 69 3.51 -26.70 -17.71
C LEU A 69 4.96 -26.27 -18.00
N ILE A 70 5.93 -26.78 -17.25
CA ILE A 70 7.36 -26.54 -17.51
C ILE A 70 7.77 -27.15 -18.86
N GLU A 71 7.28 -28.33 -19.23
CA GLU A 71 7.50 -28.94 -20.54
C GLU A 71 6.90 -28.11 -21.68
N ALA A 72 5.68 -27.58 -21.51
CA ALA A 72 5.05 -26.70 -22.48
C ALA A 72 5.82 -25.38 -22.68
N ILE A 73 6.43 -24.85 -21.61
CA ILE A 73 7.34 -23.70 -21.70
C ILE A 73 8.64 -24.13 -22.39
N ARG A 74 9.23 -25.28 -22.04
CA ARG A 74 10.47 -25.78 -22.67
C ARG A 74 10.32 -25.95 -24.19
N ASN A 75 9.17 -26.41 -24.64
CA ASN A 75 8.86 -26.62 -26.05
C ASN A 75 8.26 -25.38 -26.74
N GLU A 76 8.18 -24.24 -26.04
CA GLU A 76 7.64 -22.95 -26.51
C GLU A 76 6.17 -22.98 -26.99
N SER A 77 5.48 -24.10 -26.78
CA SER A 77 4.09 -24.34 -27.18
C SER A 77 3.08 -23.64 -26.26
N TYR A 78 3.53 -23.17 -25.09
CA TYR A 78 2.68 -22.45 -24.15
C TYR A 78 2.10 -21.16 -24.75
N GLN A 79 0.77 -21.05 -24.67
CA GLN A 79 -0.01 -19.88 -25.08
C GLN A 79 -0.93 -19.45 -23.93
N PRO A 80 -0.82 -18.20 -23.45
CA PRO A 80 -1.70 -17.69 -22.40
C PRO A 80 -3.15 -17.66 -22.86
N ARG A 81 -4.08 -17.89 -21.92
CA ARG A 81 -5.52 -17.84 -22.20
C ARG A 81 -6.06 -16.42 -21.98
N PRO A 82 -7.13 -16.01 -22.69
CA PRO A 82 -7.75 -14.71 -22.44
C PRO A 82 -8.22 -14.59 -21.00
N SER A 83 -8.07 -13.41 -20.41
CA SER A 83 -8.54 -13.17 -19.04
C SER A 83 -10.06 -12.94 -19.03
N ARG A 84 -10.78 -13.50 -18.04
CA ARG A 84 -12.22 -13.24 -17.90
C ARG A 84 -12.46 -11.85 -17.30
N ARG A 85 -13.18 -10.99 -18.00
CA ARG A 85 -13.48 -9.63 -17.53
C ARG A 85 -14.64 -9.63 -16.55
N THR A 86 -14.45 -8.99 -15.41
CA THR A 86 -15.45 -8.82 -14.34
C THR A 86 -15.44 -7.38 -13.85
N TYR A 87 -16.60 -6.83 -13.52
CA TYR A 87 -16.71 -5.44 -13.10
C TYR A 87 -16.80 -5.30 -11.59
N ILE A 88 -15.88 -4.52 -11.01
CA ILE A 88 -15.95 -4.12 -9.60
C ILE A 88 -16.43 -2.66 -9.53
N PRO A 89 -17.47 -2.33 -8.75
CA PRO A 89 -17.90 -0.95 -8.60
C PRO A 89 -16.82 -0.12 -7.90
N LYS A 90 -16.42 1.01 -8.51
CA LYS A 90 -15.62 2.03 -7.82
C LYS A 90 -16.54 2.88 -6.94
N LYS A 91 -15.94 3.53 -5.95
CA LYS A 91 -16.63 4.47 -5.05
C LYS A 91 -17.28 5.66 -5.78
N ASN A 92 -16.76 6.03 -6.94
CA ASN A 92 -17.26 7.14 -7.76
C ASN A 92 -18.39 6.72 -8.74
N GLY A 93 -19.02 5.55 -8.53
CA GLY A 93 -20.07 5.01 -9.40
C GLY A 93 -19.58 4.38 -10.72
N LYS A 94 -18.37 4.73 -11.19
CA LYS A 94 -17.73 4.08 -12.36
C LYS A 94 -17.37 2.62 -12.04
N LYS A 95 -17.46 1.71 -13.01
CA LYS A 95 -17.02 0.31 -12.85
C LYS A 95 -15.53 0.18 -13.22
N ARG A 96 -14.78 -0.66 -12.50
CA ARG A 96 -13.40 -1.05 -12.82
C ARG A 96 -13.43 -2.43 -13.48
N PRO A 97 -12.98 -2.58 -14.73
CA PRO A 97 -12.81 -3.89 -15.32
C PRO A 97 -11.63 -4.60 -14.63
N LEU A 98 -11.84 -5.85 -14.21
CA LEU A 98 -10.83 -6.74 -13.68
C LEU A 98 -10.77 -7.98 -14.56
N GLY A 99 -9.60 -8.25 -15.15
CA GLY A 99 -9.29 -9.50 -15.82
C GLY A 99 -8.88 -10.53 -14.79
N ILE A 100 -9.62 -11.62 -14.68
CA ILE A 100 -9.25 -12.79 -13.87
C ILE A 100 -8.56 -13.80 -14.81
N PRO A 101 -7.22 -13.91 -14.77
CA PRO A 101 -6.49 -14.90 -15.55
C PRO A 101 -6.69 -16.31 -15.00
N VAL A 102 -6.37 -17.30 -15.82
CA VAL A 102 -6.34 -18.73 -15.46
C VAL A 102 -5.26 -18.98 -14.40
N PHE A 103 -5.44 -20.02 -13.58
CA PHE A 103 -4.51 -20.32 -12.49
C PHE A 103 -3.09 -20.65 -12.99
N ASP A 104 -2.96 -21.43 -14.06
CA ASP A 104 -1.68 -21.76 -14.68
C ASP A 104 -0.94 -20.49 -15.14
N ASP A 105 -1.67 -19.58 -15.79
CA ASP A 105 -1.17 -18.27 -16.20
C ASP A 105 -0.75 -17.41 -15.00
N LYS A 106 -1.51 -17.45 -13.88
CA LYS A 106 -1.12 -16.78 -12.63
C LYS A 106 0.18 -17.33 -12.07
N LEU A 107 0.39 -18.64 -12.15
CA LEU A 107 1.58 -19.30 -11.62
C LEU A 107 2.81 -18.90 -12.44
N VAL A 108 2.73 -18.97 -13.79
CA VAL A 108 3.80 -18.49 -14.67
C VAL A 108 4.08 -17.01 -14.46
N GLN A 109 3.02 -16.20 -14.35
CA GLN A 109 3.15 -14.77 -14.06
C GLN A 109 3.87 -14.51 -12.73
N GLU A 110 3.55 -15.22 -11.66
CA GLU A 110 4.24 -15.04 -10.38
C GLU A 110 5.74 -15.37 -10.47
N VAL A 111 6.14 -16.41 -11.22
CA VAL A 111 7.55 -16.71 -11.46
C VAL A 111 8.23 -15.59 -12.26
N ILE A 112 7.57 -15.08 -13.33
CA ILE A 112 8.06 -13.93 -14.10
C ILE A 112 8.19 -12.69 -13.20
N ARG A 113 7.23 -12.44 -12.31
CA ARG A 113 7.28 -11.33 -11.35
C ARG A 113 8.51 -11.45 -10.45
N MET A 114 8.77 -12.62 -9.87
CA MET A 114 9.94 -12.84 -9.02
C MET A 114 11.27 -12.59 -9.74
N ILE A 115 11.37 -13.01 -11.00
CA ILE A 115 12.56 -12.76 -11.84
C ILE A 115 12.72 -11.27 -12.14
N LEU A 116 11.64 -10.61 -12.57
CA LEU A 116 11.66 -9.17 -12.88
C LEU A 116 11.95 -8.32 -11.64
N GLU A 117 11.41 -8.68 -10.47
CA GLU A 117 11.71 -8.01 -9.21
C GLU A 117 13.21 -8.10 -8.86
N ALA A 118 13.82 -9.28 -9.03
CA ALA A 118 15.25 -9.46 -8.77
C ALA A 118 16.14 -8.64 -9.73
N ILE A 119 15.69 -8.43 -10.97
CA ILE A 119 16.44 -7.67 -12.00
C ILE A 119 16.29 -6.16 -11.80
N TYR A 120 15.07 -5.66 -11.56
CA TYR A 120 14.78 -4.22 -11.61
C TYR A 120 14.81 -3.53 -10.23
N GLU A 121 14.64 -4.25 -9.11
CA GLU A 121 14.55 -3.62 -7.79
C GLU A 121 15.82 -2.84 -7.42
N GLY A 122 17.00 -3.29 -7.89
CA GLY A 122 18.26 -2.57 -7.71
C GLY A 122 18.46 -1.36 -8.62
N SER A 123 17.74 -1.28 -9.74
CA SER A 123 17.81 -0.15 -10.69
C SER A 123 16.75 0.92 -10.41
N PHE A 124 15.67 0.60 -9.69
CA PHE A 124 14.58 1.55 -9.44
C PHE A 124 14.97 2.67 -8.48
N GLU A 125 14.55 3.88 -8.80
CA GLU A 125 14.78 5.06 -7.97
C GLU A 125 14.08 4.95 -6.60
N HIS A 126 14.71 5.51 -5.56
CA HIS A 126 14.16 5.50 -4.19
C HIS A 126 12.89 6.35 -4.02
N THR A 127 12.59 7.22 -4.98
CA THR A 127 11.40 8.08 -5.02
C THR A 127 10.13 7.32 -5.42
N SER A 128 10.26 6.12 -5.99
CA SER A 128 9.15 5.24 -6.38
C SER A 128 8.85 4.20 -5.30
N HIS A 129 7.61 4.14 -4.82
CA HIS A 129 7.20 3.25 -3.73
C HIS A 129 6.09 2.26 -4.09
N GLY A 130 5.35 2.51 -5.17
CA GLY A 130 4.19 1.69 -5.54
C GLY A 130 4.59 0.26 -5.93
N PHE A 131 3.84 -0.75 -5.48
CA PHE A 131 4.01 -2.16 -5.86
C PHE A 131 5.43 -2.75 -5.73
N ARG A 132 6.25 -2.22 -4.81
CA ARG A 132 7.61 -2.70 -4.57
C ARG A 132 7.73 -3.47 -3.25
N PRO A 133 8.59 -4.49 -3.17
CA PRO A 133 8.83 -5.21 -1.92
C PRO A 133 9.37 -4.24 -0.85
N GLN A 134 8.89 -4.39 0.39
CA GLN A 134 9.29 -3.56 1.55
C GLN A 134 8.99 -2.06 1.41
N ARG A 135 8.24 -1.63 0.40
CA ARG A 135 7.72 -0.27 0.23
C ARG A 135 6.21 -0.28 0.43
N SER A 136 5.68 0.78 1.02
CA SER A 136 4.25 0.91 1.36
C SER A 136 3.77 2.34 1.10
N CYS A 137 2.46 2.58 1.22
CA CYS A 137 1.92 3.95 1.18
C CYS A 137 2.64 4.87 2.20
N HIS A 138 2.94 4.31 3.37
CA HIS A 138 3.58 5.01 4.47
C HIS A 138 5.01 5.45 4.17
N THR A 139 5.79 4.66 3.42
CA THR A 139 7.17 5.04 3.07
C THR A 139 7.19 6.26 2.16
N ALA A 140 6.24 6.35 1.21
CA ALA A 140 6.09 7.51 0.34
C ALA A 140 5.72 8.76 1.13
N LEU A 141 4.72 8.64 2.01
CA LEU A 141 4.25 9.74 2.86
C LEU A 141 5.32 10.24 3.84
N MET A 142 6.12 9.33 4.39
CA MET A 142 7.26 9.69 5.25
C MET A 142 8.37 10.39 4.48
N GLN A 143 8.63 9.98 3.23
CA GLN A 143 9.55 10.70 2.36
C GLN A 143 9.05 12.11 2.07
N ILE A 144 7.77 12.28 1.74
CA ILE A 144 7.17 13.61 1.53
C ILE A 144 7.33 14.49 2.78
N SER A 145 6.97 13.96 3.95
CA SER A 145 7.08 14.66 5.24
C SER A 145 8.51 15.12 5.58
N LYS A 146 9.53 14.36 5.17
CA LYS A 146 10.96 14.68 5.42
C LYS A 146 11.57 15.56 4.34
N SER A 147 11.26 15.29 3.07
CA SER A 147 11.96 15.88 1.91
C SER A 147 11.31 17.15 1.40
N PHE A 148 10.00 17.34 1.56
CA PHE A 148 9.26 18.48 0.96
C PHE A 148 9.26 19.72 1.88
N ASN A 149 10.16 19.77 2.86
CA ASN A 149 10.24 20.88 3.80
C ASN A 149 10.56 22.20 3.08
N GLY A 150 9.71 23.20 3.27
CA GLY A 150 9.89 24.51 2.63
C GLY A 150 9.43 24.62 1.17
N ALA A 151 8.80 23.58 0.61
CA ALA A 151 8.03 23.66 -0.63
C ALA A 151 6.94 24.75 -0.52
N LYS A 152 6.63 25.42 -1.63
CA LYS A 152 5.59 26.46 -1.74
C LYS A 152 4.40 26.02 -2.57
N TRP A 153 4.67 25.20 -3.58
CA TRP A 153 3.70 24.66 -4.52
C TRP A 153 3.80 23.14 -4.52
N PHE A 154 2.64 22.49 -4.63
CA PHE A 154 2.53 21.08 -4.93
C PHE A 154 1.89 20.91 -6.30
N ILE A 155 2.44 20.00 -7.10
CA ILE A 155 1.85 19.58 -8.37
C ILE A 155 1.39 18.14 -8.14
N GLU A 156 0.08 17.94 -8.13
CA GLU A 156 -0.54 16.63 -8.11
C GLU A 156 -0.56 16.07 -9.53
N GLY A 157 -0.09 14.85 -9.73
CA GLY A 157 -0.04 14.17 -11.01
C GLY A 157 -0.79 12.85 -10.97
N ASP A 158 -1.72 12.66 -11.91
CA ASP A 158 -2.39 11.38 -12.16
C ASP A 158 -2.44 11.10 -13.66
N ILE A 159 -2.27 9.82 -14.02
CA ILE A 159 -2.25 9.36 -15.41
C ILE A 159 -3.62 8.78 -15.76
N LYS A 160 -4.21 9.26 -16.86
CA LYS A 160 -5.55 8.84 -17.28
C LYS A 160 -5.51 7.41 -17.82
N GLY A 161 -6.21 6.49 -17.15
CA GLY A 161 -6.40 5.13 -17.64
C GLY A 161 -5.08 4.37 -17.82
N PHE A 162 -4.12 4.57 -16.92
CA PHE A 162 -2.74 4.09 -17.08
C PHE A 162 -2.64 2.63 -17.51
N PHE A 163 -3.30 1.70 -16.80
CA PHE A 163 -3.26 0.27 -17.15
C PHE A 163 -3.87 -0.07 -18.52
N ASP A 164 -4.82 0.73 -19.03
CA ASP A 164 -5.50 0.47 -20.30
C ASP A 164 -4.74 1.06 -21.51
N ASN A 165 -3.88 2.06 -21.25
CA ASN A 165 -3.19 2.85 -22.29
C ASN A 165 -1.70 2.52 -22.46
N ILE A 166 -1.18 1.49 -21.79
CA ILE A 166 0.23 1.10 -21.91
C ILE A 166 0.52 0.62 -23.35
N ASN A 167 1.40 1.30 -24.07
CA ASN A 167 1.86 0.84 -25.38
C ASN A 167 2.80 -0.38 -25.21
N HIS A 168 2.46 -1.49 -25.86
CA HIS A 168 3.22 -2.74 -25.78
C HIS A 168 4.60 -2.64 -26.42
N ASP A 169 4.75 -1.94 -27.54
CA ASP A 169 6.03 -1.82 -28.24
C ASP A 169 7.03 -1.00 -27.44
N VAL A 170 6.59 0.12 -26.85
CA VAL A 170 7.44 0.93 -25.95
C VAL A 170 7.86 0.11 -24.73
N LEU A 171 6.95 -0.64 -24.11
CA LEU A 171 7.27 -1.50 -22.97
C LEU A 171 8.29 -2.59 -23.33
N ILE A 172 8.14 -3.21 -24.50
CA ILE A 172 9.05 -4.26 -24.97
C ILE A 172 10.44 -3.69 -25.28
N ASN A 173 10.51 -2.50 -25.89
CA ASN A 173 11.78 -1.83 -26.14
C ASN A 173 12.52 -1.52 -24.82
N ILE A 174 11.82 -1.01 -23.80
CA ILE A 174 12.41 -0.78 -22.47
C ILE A 174 12.93 -2.09 -21.85
N LEU A 175 12.18 -3.18 -21.99
CA LEU A 175 12.62 -4.48 -21.48
C LEU A 175 13.87 -5.00 -22.22
N GLN A 176 13.96 -4.76 -23.54
CA GLN A 176 15.09 -5.17 -24.39
C GLN A 176 16.41 -4.46 -24.04
N GLU A 177 16.36 -3.26 -23.47
CA GLU A 177 17.59 -2.55 -23.05
C GLU A 177 18.36 -3.32 -21.96
N ARG A 178 17.64 -4.03 -21.09
CA ARG A 178 18.19 -4.76 -19.93
C ARG A 178 18.21 -6.27 -20.12
N ILE A 179 17.31 -6.81 -20.93
CA ILE A 179 17.13 -8.25 -21.14
C ILE A 179 17.43 -8.56 -22.61
N SER A 180 18.47 -9.38 -22.86
CA SER A 180 18.82 -9.83 -24.21
C SER A 180 18.11 -11.14 -24.62
N ASP A 181 17.37 -11.77 -23.71
CA ASP A 181 16.65 -13.02 -23.98
C ASP A 181 15.32 -12.80 -24.71
N GLU A 182 15.34 -12.98 -26.02
CA GLU A 182 14.17 -12.84 -26.90
C GLU A 182 13.03 -13.80 -26.56
N ARG A 183 13.33 -15.02 -26.08
CA ARG A 183 12.28 -16.02 -25.75
C ARG A 183 11.47 -15.56 -24.55
N PHE A 184 12.14 -14.98 -23.57
CA PHE A 184 11.51 -14.41 -22.39
C PHE A 184 10.65 -13.18 -22.75
N ILE A 185 11.17 -12.29 -23.60
CA ILE A 185 10.43 -11.11 -24.07
C ILE A 185 9.21 -11.53 -24.90
N ARG A 186 9.35 -12.54 -25.76
CA ARG A 186 8.24 -13.09 -26.55
C ARG A 186 7.16 -13.68 -25.65
N LEU A 187 7.52 -14.34 -24.56
CA LEU A 187 6.55 -14.84 -23.57
C LEU A 187 5.78 -13.69 -22.91
N ILE A 188 6.45 -12.60 -22.52
CA ILE A 188 5.78 -11.41 -21.98
C ILE A 188 4.85 -10.80 -23.04
N ARG A 189 5.29 -10.68 -24.30
CA ARG A 189 4.44 -10.19 -25.40
C ARG A 189 3.22 -11.08 -25.63
N LYS A 190 3.35 -12.41 -25.52
CA LYS A 190 2.21 -13.35 -25.55
C LYS A 190 1.20 -13.04 -24.43
N PHE A 191 1.66 -12.75 -23.21
CA PHE A 191 0.76 -12.39 -22.10
C PHE A 191 0.05 -11.05 -22.32
N LEU A 192 0.72 -10.06 -22.92
CA LEU A 192 0.11 -8.77 -23.26
C LEU A 192 -0.95 -8.91 -24.37
N ASN A 193 -0.69 -9.78 -25.34
CA ASN A 193 -1.57 -10.04 -26.49
C ASN A 193 -2.72 -11.02 -26.20
N ALA A 194 -2.73 -11.66 -25.03
CA ALA A 194 -3.67 -12.74 -24.68
C ALA A 194 -5.15 -12.32 -24.76
N GLY A 195 -5.45 -11.02 -24.77
CA GLY A 195 -6.82 -10.51 -24.90
C GLY A 195 -7.62 -10.66 -23.61
N TYR A 196 -8.91 -10.37 -23.72
CA TYR A 196 -9.89 -10.63 -22.66
C TYR A 196 -11.19 -11.17 -23.23
N MET A 197 -11.92 -11.90 -22.40
CA MET A 197 -13.25 -12.42 -22.72
C MET A 197 -14.30 -11.67 -21.89
N GLU A 198 -15.30 -11.10 -22.56
CA GLU A 198 -16.41 -10.37 -21.97
C GLU A 198 -17.72 -10.90 -22.58
N ASP A 199 -18.68 -11.31 -21.75
CA ASP A 199 -19.96 -11.89 -22.19
C ASP A 199 -19.84 -12.96 -23.29
N TRP A 200 -18.84 -13.85 -23.16
CA TRP A 200 -18.50 -14.92 -24.11
C TRP A 200 -17.97 -14.45 -25.48
N VAL A 201 -17.65 -13.17 -25.62
CA VAL A 201 -17.01 -12.58 -26.80
C VAL A 201 -15.52 -12.34 -26.52
N TYR A 202 -14.67 -12.76 -27.46
CA TYR A 202 -13.22 -12.53 -27.39
C TYR A 202 -12.86 -11.15 -27.94
N HIS A 203 -12.14 -10.37 -27.15
CA HIS A 203 -11.60 -9.07 -27.53
C HIS A 203 -10.08 -9.08 -27.49
N LYS A 204 -9.44 -8.64 -28.58
CA LYS A 204 -7.99 -8.43 -28.64
C LYS A 204 -7.62 -7.17 -27.86
N THR A 205 -6.51 -7.25 -27.11
CA THR A 205 -5.94 -6.11 -26.40
C THR A 205 -4.86 -5.48 -27.27
N TYR A 206 -5.15 -4.34 -27.91
CA TYR A 206 -4.19 -3.60 -28.74
C TYR A 206 -3.31 -2.64 -27.92
N SER A 207 -3.75 -2.29 -26.71
CA SER A 207 -3.03 -1.47 -25.74
C SER A 207 -3.46 -1.84 -24.32
N GLY A 208 -2.56 -1.64 -23.36
CA GLY A 208 -2.82 -1.87 -21.95
C GLY A 208 -2.43 -3.26 -21.44
N THR A 209 -2.42 -3.40 -20.13
CA THR A 209 -2.13 -4.66 -19.43
C THR A 209 -3.40 -5.15 -18.76
N PRO A 210 -3.70 -6.47 -18.78
CA PRO A 210 -4.88 -7.00 -18.11
C PRO A 210 -4.83 -6.64 -16.62
N GLN A 211 -5.82 -5.83 -16.19
CA GLN A 211 -5.95 -5.37 -14.81
C GLN A 211 -6.35 -6.55 -13.92
N GLY A 212 -5.38 -7.14 -13.22
CA GLY A 212 -5.56 -8.38 -12.44
C GLY A 212 -4.46 -9.43 -12.69
N GLY A 213 -3.63 -9.24 -13.71
CA GLY A 213 -2.39 -9.99 -13.87
C GLY A 213 -1.41 -9.71 -12.72
N ILE A 214 -0.71 -10.74 -12.26
CA ILE A 214 0.25 -10.61 -11.14
C ILE A 214 1.50 -9.84 -11.58
N VAL A 215 1.84 -9.90 -12.87
CA VAL A 215 3.00 -9.22 -13.49
C VAL A 215 2.69 -7.78 -13.89
N SER A 216 1.42 -7.41 -14.07
CA SER A 216 1.04 -6.06 -14.53
C SER A 216 1.60 -4.93 -13.66
N PRO A 217 1.63 -5.02 -12.31
CA PRO A 217 2.19 -3.97 -11.46
C PRO A 217 3.71 -3.77 -11.59
N ILE A 218 4.48 -4.83 -11.83
CA ILE A 218 5.94 -4.70 -12.02
C ILE A 218 6.24 -4.13 -13.41
N LEU A 219 5.50 -4.53 -14.45
CA LEU A 219 5.63 -3.96 -15.80
C LEU A 219 5.29 -2.47 -15.81
N ALA A 220 4.23 -2.09 -15.11
CA ALA A 220 3.86 -0.70 -14.88
C ALA A 220 4.99 0.12 -14.25
N ASN A 221 5.67 -0.44 -13.25
CA ASN A 221 6.79 0.25 -12.60
C ASN A 221 8.01 0.36 -13.52
N ILE A 222 8.34 -0.69 -14.29
CA ILE A 222 9.42 -0.66 -15.29
C ILE A 222 9.14 0.44 -16.33
N TYR A 223 7.89 0.54 -16.78
CA TYR A 223 7.47 1.56 -17.72
C TYR A 223 7.65 2.99 -17.18
N LEU A 224 7.21 3.21 -15.93
CA LEU A 224 7.29 4.53 -15.28
C LEU A 224 8.68 4.87 -14.72
N ASP A 225 9.62 3.92 -14.66
CA ASP A 225 11.01 4.19 -14.27
C ASP A 225 11.69 5.15 -15.26
N ARG A 226 11.32 5.11 -16.53
CA ARG A 226 11.78 6.07 -17.56
C ARG A 226 11.39 7.51 -17.18
N LEU A 227 10.18 7.69 -16.63
CA LEU A 227 9.74 8.97 -16.10
C LEU A 227 10.49 9.34 -14.81
N ASP A 228 10.71 8.40 -13.90
CA ASP A 228 11.45 8.65 -12.66
C ASP A 228 12.88 9.16 -12.94
N LYS A 229 13.57 8.53 -13.91
CA LYS A 229 14.92 8.95 -14.37
C LYS A 229 14.90 10.33 -15.03
N TYR A 230 13.94 10.59 -15.91
CA TYR A 230 13.79 11.91 -16.53
C TYR A 230 13.57 13.01 -15.50
N VAL A 231 12.70 12.77 -14.50
CA VAL A 231 12.44 13.75 -13.44
C VAL A 231 13.69 13.95 -12.59
N LYS A 232 14.48 12.91 -12.32
CA LYS A 232 15.76 13.05 -11.61
C LYS A 232 16.75 13.93 -12.37
N ASP A 233 16.91 13.72 -13.66
CA ASP A 233 17.76 14.57 -14.51
C ASP A 233 17.23 16.00 -14.61
N TYR A 234 15.91 16.16 -14.60
CA TYR A 234 15.26 17.46 -14.53
C TYR A 234 15.53 18.15 -13.18
N ILE A 235 15.47 17.43 -12.05
CA ILE A 235 15.82 17.95 -10.72
C ILE A 235 17.25 18.48 -10.71
N ASN A 236 18.20 17.73 -11.25
CA ASN A 236 19.61 18.14 -11.28
C ASN A 236 19.83 19.42 -12.10
N ARG A 237 19.05 19.64 -13.16
CA ARG A 237 19.10 20.86 -13.98
C ARG A 237 18.36 22.05 -13.37
N PHE A 238 17.29 21.78 -12.62
CA PHE A 238 16.42 22.81 -12.04
C PHE A 238 16.92 23.32 -10.68
N ASP A 239 17.65 22.48 -9.94
CA ASP A 239 18.16 22.81 -8.62
C ASP A 239 19.26 23.90 -8.71
N LEU A 240 18.91 25.11 -8.27
CA LEU A 240 19.79 26.30 -8.28
C LEU A 240 20.09 26.75 -6.83
N GLY A 241 21.35 27.11 -6.56
CA GLY A 241 21.82 27.72 -5.31
C GLY A 241 22.09 26.74 -4.16
N GLU A 242 23.24 26.86 -3.47
CA GLU A 242 23.60 25.98 -2.33
C GLU A 242 22.77 26.27 -1.06
N GLY A 243 22.32 27.51 -0.89
CA GLY A 243 21.47 27.95 0.22
C GLY A 243 20.69 29.20 -0.14
N ARG A 244 19.59 29.45 0.57
CA ARG A 244 18.82 30.70 0.43
C ARG A 244 19.61 31.87 0.98
N THR A 245 19.50 33.03 0.35
CA THR A 245 20.06 34.27 0.90
C THR A 245 19.53 34.51 2.33
N PRO A 246 20.42 34.80 3.30
CA PRO A 246 20.00 35.13 4.65
C PRO A 246 19.25 36.46 4.65
N SER A 247 18.17 36.55 5.43
CA SER A 247 17.35 37.75 5.45
C SER A 247 18.10 38.92 6.07
N ARG A 248 18.14 40.05 5.36
CA ARG A 248 18.91 41.25 5.76
C ARG A 248 18.49 41.77 7.14
N GLU A 249 17.18 41.82 7.39
CA GLU A 249 16.59 42.26 8.67
C GLU A 249 17.00 41.35 9.84
N ARG A 250 17.10 40.03 9.61
CA ARG A 250 17.50 39.11 10.66
C ARG A 250 18.98 39.20 10.98
N ASN A 251 19.82 39.41 9.96
CA ASN A 251 21.24 39.61 10.14
C ASN A 251 21.51 40.89 10.96
N GLN A 252 20.75 41.97 10.73
CA GLN A 252 20.81 43.17 11.55
C GLN A 252 20.45 42.87 13.01
N LEU A 253 19.34 42.17 13.26
CA LEU A 253 18.97 41.78 14.64
C LEU A 253 19.97 40.83 15.30
N GLU A 254 20.71 40.03 14.52
CA GLU A 254 21.77 39.17 15.04
C GLU A 254 23.01 39.97 15.44
N TYR A 255 23.35 40.98 14.65
CA TYR A 255 24.39 41.95 14.97
C TYR A 255 24.03 42.75 16.23
N ASP A 256 22.81 43.29 16.32
CA ASP A 256 22.30 44.01 17.49
C ASP A 256 22.33 43.14 18.75
N LYS A 257 22.00 41.85 18.61
CA LYS A 257 22.09 40.90 19.72
C LYS A 257 23.54 40.70 20.17
N ARG A 258 24.49 40.55 19.23
CA ARG A 258 25.91 40.39 19.58
C ARG A 258 26.41 41.59 20.38
N ILE A 259 26.11 42.80 19.93
CA ILE A 259 26.45 44.04 20.62
C ILE A 259 25.83 44.05 22.03
N ALA A 260 24.52 43.82 22.14
CA ALA A 260 23.84 43.81 23.44
C ALA A 260 24.38 42.73 24.40
N THR A 261 24.85 41.59 23.86
CA THR A 261 25.47 40.52 24.67
C THR A 261 26.88 40.89 25.11
N GLN A 262 27.64 41.62 24.29
CA GLN A 262 28.94 42.18 24.68
C GLN A 262 28.79 43.26 25.75
N MET A 263 27.82 44.16 25.60
CA MET A 263 27.47 45.16 26.61
C MET A 263 27.11 44.49 27.95
N LEU A 264 26.29 43.43 27.92
CA LEU A 264 25.94 42.69 29.14
C LEU A 264 27.14 42.07 29.87
N LYS A 265 28.21 41.72 29.14
CA LYS A 265 29.44 41.14 29.73
C LYS A 265 30.38 42.20 30.30
N ALA A 266 30.33 43.43 29.78
CA ALA A 266 31.18 44.53 30.20
C ALA A 266 30.57 45.35 31.36
N GLU A 267 29.24 45.32 31.51
CA GLU A 267 28.53 46.07 32.56
C GLU A 267 28.55 45.33 33.90
N ASP A 268 28.84 46.03 34.99
CA ASP A 268 28.77 45.50 36.37
C ASP A 268 27.52 45.92 37.15
N ASP A 269 26.83 46.98 36.72
CA ASP A 269 25.62 47.51 37.38
C ASP A 269 24.37 46.61 37.21
N ALA A 270 23.67 46.38 38.32
CA ALA A 270 22.55 45.44 38.39
C ALA A 270 21.28 45.92 37.66
N THR A 271 21.04 47.24 37.63
CA THR A 271 19.92 47.87 36.93
C THR A 271 20.08 47.79 35.41
N ASP A 272 21.29 48.07 34.93
CA ASP A 272 21.61 48.07 33.50
C ASP A 272 21.71 46.66 32.94
N ARG A 273 22.24 45.70 33.70
CA ARG A 273 22.14 44.27 33.36
C ARG A 273 20.69 43.82 33.15
N LYS A 274 19.74 44.32 33.95
CA LYS A 274 18.30 43.99 33.83
C LYS A 274 17.66 44.66 32.61
N LEU A 275 18.11 45.86 32.24
CA LEU A 275 17.62 46.60 31.06
C LEU A 275 18.16 45.98 29.76
N ILE A 276 19.45 45.70 29.69
CA ILE A 276 20.10 45.00 28.58
C ILE A 276 19.51 43.59 28.42
N GLY A 277 19.25 42.89 29.52
CA GLY A 277 18.56 41.60 29.52
C GLY A 277 17.14 41.66 28.94
N ARG A 278 16.40 42.76 29.15
CA ARG A 278 15.10 43.00 28.49
C ARG A 278 15.26 43.26 27.00
N ARG A 279 16.23 44.09 26.61
CA ARG A 279 16.56 44.38 25.20
C ARG A 279 16.91 43.11 24.41
N ILE A 280 17.71 42.22 25.00
CA ILE A 280 18.03 40.91 24.38
C ILE A 280 16.77 40.04 24.21
N LYS A 281 15.87 40.02 25.21
CA LYS A 281 14.60 39.28 25.10
C LYS A 281 13.69 39.85 24.02
N GLU A 282 13.65 41.17 23.84
CA GLU A 282 12.90 41.82 22.75
C GLU A 282 13.49 41.53 21.37
N ILE A 283 14.82 41.59 21.23
CA ILE A 283 15.51 41.19 20.01
C ILE A 283 15.19 39.73 19.68
N ASP A 284 15.22 38.83 20.66
CA ASP A 284 14.86 37.42 20.45
C ASP A 284 13.38 37.23 20.07
N ARG A 285 12.45 38.05 20.60
CA ARG A 285 11.04 38.07 20.17
C ARG A 285 10.90 38.54 18.72
N LYS A 286 11.57 39.63 18.33
CA LYS A 286 11.58 40.14 16.94
C LYS A 286 12.19 39.11 15.97
N ARG A 287 13.31 38.49 16.34
CA ARG A 287 13.95 37.38 15.57
C ARG A 287 13.06 36.15 15.45
N ALA A 288 12.19 35.89 16.42
CA ALA A 288 11.23 34.79 16.34
C ALA A 288 10.11 35.03 15.33
N LEU A 289 9.88 36.27 14.89
CA LEU A 289 8.87 36.61 13.87
C LEU A 289 9.47 36.61 12.45
N ILE A 290 10.70 37.11 12.27
CA ILE A 290 11.31 37.32 10.93
C ILE A 290 11.99 36.05 10.38
N PRO A 291 11.57 35.49 9.23
CA PRO A 291 12.15 34.28 8.63
C PRO A 291 13.68 34.30 8.55
N SER A 292 14.33 33.12 8.60
CA SER A 292 15.80 33.05 8.62
C SER A 292 16.48 33.38 7.30
N CYS A 293 15.75 33.20 6.21
CA CYS A 293 16.22 33.38 4.86
C CYS A 293 15.13 34.09 4.07
N ASP A 294 15.51 34.78 3.00
CA ASP A 294 14.54 35.40 2.11
C ASP A 294 13.67 34.32 1.47
N GLU A 295 12.36 34.55 1.54
CA GLU A 295 11.41 33.54 1.13
C GLU A 295 11.22 33.54 -0.39
N MET A 296 11.50 34.65 -1.05
CA MET A 296 11.34 34.90 -2.49
C MET A 296 12.70 35.03 -3.20
N ASP A 297 13.71 34.33 -2.70
CA ASP A 297 15.03 34.28 -3.34
C ASP A 297 14.91 33.59 -4.71
N ALA A 298 15.13 34.35 -5.79
CA ALA A 298 15.11 33.84 -7.15
C ALA A 298 16.29 32.91 -7.45
N GLY A 299 17.36 32.97 -6.64
CA GLY A 299 18.58 32.17 -6.76
C GLY A 299 18.50 30.79 -6.09
N TYR A 300 17.45 30.48 -5.32
CA TYR A 300 17.28 29.18 -4.68
C TYR A 300 16.01 28.46 -5.16
N LYS A 301 16.20 27.52 -6.09
CA LYS A 301 15.12 26.67 -6.60
C LYS A 301 15.40 25.22 -6.26
N ARG A 302 14.39 24.50 -5.80
CA ARG A 302 14.48 23.05 -5.55
C ARG A 302 13.23 22.33 -6.00
N LEU A 303 13.43 21.19 -6.64
CA LEU A 303 12.34 20.28 -6.99
C LEU A 303 12.49 18.97 -6.22
N LYS A 304 11.38 18.49 -5.65
CA LYS A 304 11.33 17.18 -4.96
C LYS A 304 10.19 16.36 -5.54
N TYR A 305 10.44 15.07 -5.71
CA TYR A 305 9.56 14.15 -6.41
C TYR A 305 9.33 12.88 -5.60
N VAL A 306 8.07 12.43 -5.53
CA VAL A 306 7.68 11.14 -4.96
C VAL A 306 6.56 10.54 -5.81
N ARG A 307 6.65 9.24 -6.11
CA ARG A 307 5.65 8.49 -6.88
C ARG A 307 5.14 7.28 -6.11
N TYR A 308 3.84 7.03 -6.25
CA TYR A 308 3.17 5.82 -5.81
C TYR A 308 2.30 5.26 -6.93
N ALA A 309 2.82 4.25 -7.63
CA ALA A 309 2.21 3.71 -8.85
C ALA A 309 1.99 4.82 -9.89
N ASP A 310 0.74 5.10 -10.23
CA ASP A 310 0.31 6.06 -11.26
C ASP A 310 0.20 7.49 -10.67
N ASP A 311 -0.02 7.59 -9.35
CA ASP A 311 -0.13 8.86 -8.61
C ASP A 311 1.28 9.37 -8.28
N PHE A 312 1.57 10.63 -8.59
CA PHE A 312 2.82 11.28 -8.18
C PHE A 312 2.60 12.69 -7.65
N LEU A 313 3.53 13.12 -6.80
CA LEU A 313 3.52 14.44 -6.18
C LEU A 313 4.87 15.11 -6.36
N ILE A 314 4.85 16.34 -6.87
CA ILE A 314 6.04 17.18 -6.99
C ILE A 314 5.93 18.37 -6.04
N GLY A 315 6.93 18.57 -5.20
CA GLY A 315 7.08 19.74 -4.35
C GLY A 315 8.06 20.72 -4.97
N VAL A 316 7.62 21.95 -5.23
CA VAL A 316 8.43 23.00 -5.86
C VAL A 316 8.70 24.14 -4.88
N ILE A 317 9.97 24.51 -4.79
CA ILE A 317 10.44 25.76 -4.19
C ILE A 317 10.74 26.70 -5.35
N GLY A 318 9.77 27.50 -5.77
CA GLY A 318 9.85 28.35 -6.97
C GLY A 318 8.60 29.19 -7.21
N SER A 319 8.49 29.77 -8.39
CA SER A 319 7.32 30.57 -8.82
C SER A 319 6.18 29.69 -9.35
N LEU A 320 4.99 30.28 -9.54
CA LEU A 320 3.87 29.59 -10.19
C LEU A 320 4.18 29.27 -11.66
N ASP A 321 4.90 30.15 -12.34
CA ASP A 321 5.26 29.97 -13.76
C ASP A 321 6.25 28.81 -13.94
N ASP A 322 7.19 28.64 -13.00
CA ASP A 322 8.04 27.45 -12.96
C ASP A 322 7.20 26.17 -12.86
N CYS A 323 6.16 26.18 -12.02
CA CYS A 323 5.26 25.02 -11.87
C CYS A 323 4.48 24.70 -13.16
N LYS A 324 4.03 25.72 -13.89
CA LYS A 324 3.36 25.54 -15.19
C LYS A 324 4.30 24.95 -16.23
N ARG A 325 5.54 25.43 -16.31
CA ARG A 325 6.57 24.89 -17.21
C ARG A 325 6.88 23.43 -16.90
N ILE A 326 7.10 23.10 -15.62
CA ILE A 326 7.32 21.71 -15.17
C ILE A 326 6.16 20.80 -15.59
N LYS A 327 4.91 21.27 -15.43
CA LYS A 327 3.73 20.50 -15.85
C LYS A 327 3.73 20.26 -17.37
N GLN A 328 4.04 21.28 -18.17
CA GLN A 328 4.12 21.16 -19.63
C GLN A 328 5.24 20.22 -20.08
N ASP A 329 6.43 20.36 -19.51
CA ASP A 329 7.59 19.53 -19.83
C ASP A 329 7.33 18.05 -19.54
N ILE A 330 6.70 17.74 -18.41
CA ILE A 330 6.31 16.36 -18.05
C ILE A 330 5.20 15.84 -18.96
N SER A 331 4.25 16.70 -19.36
CA SER A 331 3.18 16.34 -20.28
C SER A 331 3.71 15.98 -21.67
N ASN A 332 4.60 16.82 -22.21
CA ASN A 332 5.22 16.60 -23.51
C ASN A 332 6.04 15.31 -23.50
N PHE A 333 6.82 15.10 -22.44
CA PHE A 333 7.59 13.88 -22.25
C PHE A 333 6.71 12.62 -22.21
N LEU A 334 5.60 12.66 -21.46
CA LEU A 334 4.67 11.54 -21.36
C LEU A 334 4.02 11.22 -22.70
N ASN A 335 3.65 12.23 -23.49
CA ASN A 335 3.06 12.03 -24.81
C ASN A 335 4.09 11.54 -25.84
N GLU A 336 5.29 12.12 -25.88
CA GLU A 336 6.30 11.80 -26.91
C GLU A 336 6.99 10.46 -26.66
N GLN A 337 7.43 10.21 -25.42
CA GLN A 337 8.27 9.05 -25.09
C GLN A 337 7.46 7.85 -24.63
N LEU A 338 6.34 8.10 -23.93
CA LEU A 338 5.51 7.06 -23.33
C LEU A 338 4.12 6.99 -23.97
N GLN A 339 3.76 7.87 -24.91
CA GLN A 339 2.42 7.87 -25.52
C GLN A 339 1.26 7.81 -24.51
N LEU A 340 1.47 8.42 -23.33
CA LEU A 340 0.51 8.45 -22.23
C LEU A 340 -0.04 9.86 -22.03
N THR A 341 -1.35 9.95 -21.79
CA THR A 341 -2.03 11.22 -21.51
C THR A 341 -2.15 11.49 -20.00
N LEU A 342 -1.75 12.68 -19.57
CA LEU A 342 -2.02 13.18 -18.22
C LEU A 342 -3.52 13.47 -18.01
N SER A 343 -4.00 13.26 -16.80
CA SER A 343 -5.37 13.61 -16.42
C SER A 343 -5.45 15.09 -16.04
N ASP A 344 -5.86 15.97 -16.96
CA ASP A 344 -5.98 17.41 -16.68
C ASP A 344 -6.93 17.74 -15.52
N GLU A 345 -8.04 17.01 -15.39
CA GLU A 345 -9.02 17.18 -14.31
C GLU A 345 -8.46 16.91 -12.90
N LYS A 346 -7.40 16.11 -12.81
CA LYS A 346 -6.80 15.67 -11.55
C LYS A 346 -5.44 16.29 -11.30
N THR A 347 -4.80 16.84 -12.34
CA THR A 347 -3.47 17.45 -12.23
C THR A 347 -3.59 18.89 -11.76
N LEU A 348 -3.69 19.05 -10.43
CA LEU A 348 -3.89 20.34 -9.79
C LEU A 348 -2.55 20.90 -9.29
N ILE A 349 -2.31 22.17 -9.59
CA ILE A 349 -1.23 22.95 -8.97
C ILE A 349 -1.83 23.63 -7.74
N THR A 350 -1.43 23.17 -6.55
CA THR A 350 -1.94 23.68 -5.29
C THR A 350 -0.88 24.49 -4.57
N HIS A 351 -1.26 25.68 -4.11
CA HIS A 351 -0.43 26.46 -3.20
C HIS A 351 -0.48 25.83 -1.80
N THR A 352 0.63 25.87 -1.07
CA THR A 352 0.78 25.26 0.28
C THR A 352 -0.18 25.76 1.37
N GLU A 353 -0.96 26.79 1.08
CA GLU A 353 -2.05 27.27 1.93
C GLU A 353 -3.29 26.37 1.89
N LYS A 354 -3.52 25.71 0.74
CA LYS A 354 -4.58 24.71 0.59
C LYS A 354 -3.97 23.32 0.82
N PRO A 355 -4.71 22.40 1.45
CA PRO A 355 -4.27 21.01 1.58
C PRO A 355 -4.22 20.36 0.19
N ALA A 356 -3.08 19.73 -0.12
CA ALA A 356 -2.95 18.84 -1.27
C ALA A 356 -3.37 17.42 -0.88
N ARG A 357 -4.11 16.71 -1.75
CA ARG A 357 -4.60 15.36 -1.44
C ARG A 357 -3.70 14.31 -2.08
N PHE A 358 -3.09 13.44 -1.28
CA PHE A 358 -2.24 12.36 -1.78
C PHE A 358 -2.42 11.09 -0.94
N LEU A 359 -2.67 9.94 -1.57
CA LEU A 359 -2.91 8.65 -0.91
C LEU A 359 -3.94 8.72 0.24
N SER A 360 -5.01 9.51 0.07
CA SER A 360 -6.05 9.76 1.10
C SER A 360 -5.58 10.56 2.34
N PHE A 361 -4.42 11.22 2.29
CA PHE A 361 -3.96 12.18 3.28
C PHE A 361 -4.02 13.61 2.73
N ASP A 362 -4.34 14.56 3.60
CA ASP A 362 -4.15 15.99 3.34
C ASP A 362 -2.73 16.38 3.75
N ILE A 363 -1.93 16.81 2.78
CA ILE A 363 -0.58 17.33 2.95
C ILE A 363 -0.69 18.84 3.13
N THR A 364 -0.24 19.34 4.28
CA THR A 364 -0.26 20.77 4.60
C THR A 364 1.09 21.22 5.13
N VAL A 365 1.47 22.45 4.83
CA VAL A 365 2.68 23.06 5.43
C VAL A 365 2.27 23.82 6.69
N ARG A 366 2.89 23.48 7.83
CA ARG A 366 2.57 24.15 9.09
C ARG A 366 3.17 25.55 9.13
N LYS A 367 2.30 26.57 9.13
CA LYS A 367 2.65 27.96 9.46
C LYS A 367 2.49 28.17 10.97
N SER A 368 3.45 27.71 11.75
CA SER A 368 3.47 27.92 13.20
C SER A 368 4.75 28.63 13.62
N ASN A 369 4.60 29.77 14.30
CA ASN A 369 5.69 30.51 14.92
C ASN A 369 6.04 29.99 16.31
N LEU A 370 5.45 28.86 16.76
CA LEU A 370 5.77 28.26 18.04
C LEU A 370 7.26 27.93 18.10
N THR A 371 7.91 28.53 19.09
CA THR A 371 9.34 28.36 19.34
C THR A 371 9.59 27.27 20.37
N LYS A 372 10.60 26.42 20.13
CA LYS A 372 11.11 25.45 21.10
C LYS A 372 12.56 25.82 21.42
N ARG A 373 12.97 25.69 22.68
CA ARG A 373 14.39 25.77 23.07
C ARG A 373 15.09 24.49 22.65
N ASN A 374 16.23 24.63 21.97
CA ASN A 374 17.14 23.51 21.69
C ASN A 374 17.92 23.12 22.97
N VAL A 375 18.68 22.03 22.90
CA VAL A 375 19.54 21.54 23.99
C VAL A 375 20.55 22.62 24.42
N GLU A 376 21.03 23.45 23.49
CA GLU A 376 21.89 24.62 23.75
C GLU A 376 21.14 25.86 24.30
N GLY A 377 19.88 25.75 24.72
CA GLY A 377 19.07 26.86 25.24
C GLY A 377 18.59 27.89 24.19
N LYS A 378 19.05 27.81 22.94
CA LYS A 378 18.66 28.69 21.84
C LYS A 378 17.19 28.48 21.42
N ILE A 379 16.45 29.57 21.28
CA ILE A 379 15.05 29.57 20.80
C ILE A 379 15.05 29.35 19.28
N ARG A 380 14.44 28.25 18.81
CA ARG A 380 14.24 27.97 17.36
C ARG A 380 12.76 27.77 17.03
N ARG A 381 12.35 28.23 15.85
CA ARG A 381 11.04 27.89 15.25
C ARG A 381 11.08 26.45 14.71
N ALA A 382 10.89 25.48 15.59
CA ALA A 382 11.03 24.05 15.25
C ALA A 382 9.89 23.49 14.37
N TYR A 383 8.76 24.21 14.28
CA TYR A 383 7.54 23.74 13.62
C TYR A 383 7.16 24.54 12.36
N HIS A 384 7.89 25.61 12.05
CA HIS A 384 7.63 26.46 10.89
C HIS A 384 8.05 25.74 9.60
N LYS A 385 7.20 25.78 8.56
CA LYS A 385 7.47 25.22 7.22
C LYS A 385 7.70 23.71 7.15
N LYS A 386 7.36 22.98 8.21
CA LYS A 386 7.35 21.52 8.19
C LYS A 386 6.09 21.02 7.51
N VAL A 387 6.27 20.04 6.63
CA VAL A 387 5.16 19.32 6.02
C VAL A 387 4.51 18.43 7.07
N VAL A 388 3.19 18.46 7.11
CA VAL A 388 2.37 17.72 8.06
C VAL A 388 1.28 16.99 7.31
N LEU A 389 1.13 15.71 7.65
CA LEU A 389 0.08 14.83 7.16
C LEU A 389 -1.13 14.90 8.09
N LYS A 390 -2.32 15.10 7.52
CA LYS A 390 -3.60 15.10 8.25
C LYS A 390 -4.57 14.12 7.61
N ILE A 391 -5.45 13.57 8.44
CA ILE A 391 -6.62 12.81 7.99
C ILE A 391 -7.70 13.81 7.60
N PRO A 392 -8.20 13.79 6.35
CA PRO A 392 -9.34 14.61 5.94
C PRO A 392 -10.61 14.19 6.71
N PRO A 393 -11.48 15.13 7.13
CA PRO A 393 -12.75 14.77 7.75
C PRO A 393 -13.67 13.98 6.79
N ASP A 394 -13.58 14.27 5.50
CA ASP A 394 -14.38 13.61 4.45
C ASP A 394 -14.06 12.13 4.34
N THR A 395 -12.79 11.72 4.48
CA THR A 395 -12.41 10.30 4.37
C THR A 395 -12.96 9.49 5.53
N ILE A 396 -13.04 10.09 6.72
CA ILE A 396 -13.68 9.48 7.90
C ILE A 396 -15.19 9.31 7.64
N LYS A 397 -15.86 10.37 7.14
CA LYS A 397 -17.30 10.34 6.81
C LYS A 397 -17.61 9.26 5.76
N GLN A 398 -16.85 9.24 4.66
CA GLN A 398 -17.02 8.26 3.59
C GLN A 398 -16.79 6.83 4.08
N LYS A 399 -15.75 6.58 4.89
CA LYS A 399 -15.49 5.24 5.44
C LYS A 399 -16.58 4.76 6.38
N LEU A 400 -17.16 5.65 7.19
CA LEU A 400 -18.29 5.32 8.07
C LEU A 400 -19.57 4.98 7.28
N LEU A 401 -19.80 5.66 6.15
CA LEU A 401 -20.90 5.38 5.23
C LEU A 401 -20.68 4.08 4.46
N ASP A 402 -19.46 3.83 3.94
CA ASP A 402 -19.08 2.59 3.26
C ASP A 402 -19.33 1.36 4.14
N TYR A 403 -19.14 1.51 5.44
CA TYR A 403 -19.36 0.46 6.42
C TYR A 403 -20.82 0.34 6.89
N ASP A 404 -21.73 1.20 6.42
CA ASP A 404 -23.15 1.29 6.84
C ASP A 404 -23.31 1.42 8.37
N VAL A 405 -22.39 2.14 8.99
CA VAL A 405 -22.31 2.37 10.46
C VAL A 405 -23.00 3.69 10.83
N LEU A 406 -23.22 4.57 9.85
CA LEU A 406 -23.62 5.94 10.09
C LEU A 406 -24.89 6.29 9.33
N GLU A 407 -25.82 6.94 10.02
CA GLU A 407 -26.98 7.60 9.45
C GLU A 407 -26.82 9.11 9.71
N ILE A 408 -26.84 9.91 8.64
CA ILE A 408 -26.79 11.37 8.75
C ILE A 408 -28.23 11.84 8.88
N LYS A 409 -28.61 12.36 10.06
CA LYS A 409 -29.90 13.02 10.25
C LYS A 409 -29.69 14.53 10.29
N LEU A 410 -30.44 15.25 9.47
CA LEU A 410 -30.52 16.70 9.54
C LEU A 410 -31.43 17.07 10.71
N HIS A 411 -30.89 17.79 11.69
CA HIS A 411 -31.68 18.36 12.77
C HIS A 411 -31.34 19.85 12.86
N ASN A 412 -32.35 20.71 12.68
CA ASN A 412 -32.22 22.17 12.72
C ASN A 412 -31.10 22.71 11.80
N GLY A 413 -31.03 22.23 10.55
CA GLY A 413 -30.03 22.66 9.57
C GLY A 413 -28.59 22.20 9.82
N LYS A 414 -28.33 21.41 10.89
CA LYS A 414 -27.01 20.83 11.19
C LYS A 414 -27.00 19.32 10.97
N GLU A 415 -25.94 18.81 10.34
CA GLU A 415 -25.73 17.37 10.13
C GLU A 415 -25.37 16.68 11.45
N GLN A 416 -26.26 15.85 12.00
CA GLN A 416 -25.96 14.99 13.15
C GLN A 416 -25.59 13.58 12.70
N TRP A 417 -24.43 13.12 13.17
CA TRP A 417 -23.89 11.80 12.88
C TRP A 417 -24.44 10.78 13.87
N LYS A 418 -25.44 9.97 13.48
CA LYS A 418 -26.05 8.96 14.36
C LYS A 418 -25.53 7.56 14.02
N PRO A 419 -25.01 6.80 15.00
CA PRO A 419 -24.62 5.41 14.77
C PRO A 419 -25.83 4.54 14.41
N LYS A 420 -25.68 3.67 13.42
CA LYS A 420 -26.68 2.72 12.91
C LYS A 420 -26.21 1.28 13.17
N HIS A 421 -27.16 0.37 13.40
CA HIS A 421 -26.84 -1.06 13.50
C HIS A 421 -26.65 -1.65 12.09
N ARG A 422 -25.65 -2.51 11.92
CA ARG A 422 -25.45 -3.29 10.71
C ARG A 422 -26.38 -4.51 10.70
N LYS A 423 -27.42 -4.48 9.87
CA LYS A 423 -28.41 -5.56 9.75
C LYS A 423 -27.78 -6.90 9.35
N GLY A 424 -26.79 -6.88 8.46
CA GLY A 424 -26.12 -8.09 7.95
C GLY A 424 -25.21 -8.81 8.95
N LEU A 425 -24.93 -8.23 10.13
CA LEU A 425 -24.10 -8.86 11.16
C LEU A 425 -24.89 -9.43 12.34
N ILE A 426 -26.20 -9.24 12.36
CA ILE A 426 -27.07 -9.68 13.47
C ILE A 426 -27.02 -11.20 13.65
N PHE A 427 -26.89 -11.94 12.57
CA PHE A 427 -26.90 -13.41 12.56
C PHE A 427 -25.54 -14.04 12.89
N ASN A 428 -24.47 -13.24 12.99
CA ASN A 428 -23.12 -13.74 13.27
C ASN A 428 -22.89 -13.95 14.77
N ASP A 429 -21.94 -14.82 15.12
CA ASP A 429 -21.52 -15.03 16.49
C ASP A 429 -20.96 -13.75 17.13
N ASP A 430 -21.17 -13.60 18.44
CA ASP A 430 -20.75 -12.40 19.20
C ASP A 430 -19.25 -12.10 19.03
N LEU A 431 -18.44 -13.15 19.01
CA LEU A 431 -17.00 -13.04 18.82
C LEU A 431 -16.64 -12.61 17.40
N GLU A 432 -17.42 -13.01 16.38
CA GLU A 432 -17.20 -12.60 15.01
C GLU A 432 -17.56 -11.14 14.78
N ILE A 433 -18.69 -10.70 15.33
CA ILE A 433 -19.12 -9.31 15.30
C ILE A 433 -18.02 -8.45 15.91
N LEU A 434 -17.60 -8.77 17.14
CA LEU A 434 -16.52 -8.04 17.83
C LEU A 434 -15.21 -8.05 17.04
N SER A 435 -14.82 -9.20 16.49
CA SER A 435 -13.56 -9.33 15.75
C SER A 435 -13.58 -8.52 14.46
N LYS A 436 -14.72 -8.45 13.77
CA LYS A 436 -14.86 -7.68 12.53
C LYS A 436 -14.76 -6.17 12.80
N TYR A 437 -15.49 -5.66 13.79
CA TYR A 437 -15.41 -4.26 14.20
C TYR A 437 -13.98 -3.88 14.65
N ASN A 438 -13.32 -4.73 15.45
CA ASN A 438 -11.94 -4.52 15.86
C ASN A 438 -10.98 -4.52 14.66
N ALA A 439 -11.11 -5.46 13.72
CA ALA A 439 -10.23 -5.54 12.54
C ALA A 439 -10.34 -4.29 11.65
N GLU A 440 -11.55 -3.81 11.42
CA GLU A 440 -11.81 -2.61 10.62
C GLU A 440 -11.22 -1.36 11.29
N LEU A 441 -11.40 -1.24 12.61
CA LEU A 441 -10.87 -0.12 13.39
C LEU A 441 -9.33 -0.15 13.46
N ILE A 442 -8.74 -1.31 13.75
CA ILE A 442 -7.28 -1.47 13.82
C ILE A 442 -6.67 -1.23 12.44
N GLY A 443 -7.27 -1.75 11.37
CA GLY A 443 -6.81 -1.52 10.00
C GLY A 443 -6.85 -0.04 9.61
N PHE A 444 -7.94 0.66 9.94
CA PHE A 444 -8.06 2.10 9.72
C PHE A 444 -7.02 2.88 10.52
N TYR A 445 -6.85 2.57 11.80
CA TYR A 445 -5.85 3.23 12.65
C TYR A 445 -4.42 2.96 12.17
N ASN A 446 -4.07 1.73 11.81
CA ASN A 446 -2.74 1.40 11.32
C ASN A 446 -2.38 2.26 10.10
N TYR A 447 -3.30 2.38 9.15
CA TYR A 447 -3.13 3.21 7.96
C TYR A 447 -2.98 4.70 8.30
N TYR A 448 -3.79 5.25 9.21
CA TYR A 448 -3.73 6.68 9.53
C TYR A 448 -2.84 7.06 10.72
N SER A 449 -2.12 6.09 11.31
CA SER A 449 -1.33 6.30 12.54
C SER A 449 -0.20 7.33 12.43
N ILE A 450 0.25 7.64 11.21
CA ILE A 450 1.33 8.61 10.93
C ILE A 450 0.82 10.06 10.98
N ALA A 451 -0.49 10.27 10.80
CA ALA A 451 -1.09 11.60 10.73
C ALA A 451 -0.94 12.37 12.05
N LEU A 452 -0.78 13.69 11.96
CA LEU A 452 -0.66 14.54 13.14
C LEU A 452 -1.93 14.54 13.99
N ASN A 453 -3.09 14.52 13.32
CA ASN A 453 -4.40 14.49 13.96
C ASN A 453 -4.90 13.07 14.22
N ALA A 454 -4.02 12.06 14.41
CA ALA A 454 -4.43 10.68 14.72
C ALA A 454 -5.41 10.58 15.91
N GLY A 455 -5.43 11.55 16.81
CA GLY A 455 -6.44 11.65 17.88
C GLY A 455 -7.89 11.80 17.39
N THR A 456 -8.14 12.28 16.16
CA THR A 456 -9.49 12.35 15.57
C THR A 456 -10.10 10.97 15.32
N VAL A 457 -9.26 9.92 15.29
CA VAL A 457 -9.71 8.52 15.22
C VAL A 457 -10.51 8.13 16.47
N ASN A 458 -10.39 8.85 17.60
CA ASN A 458 -11.27 8.64 18.75
C ASN A 458 -12.75 8.88 18.41
N ASN A 459 -13.06 9.90 17.61
CA ASN A 459 -14.43 10.16 17.18
C ASN A 459 -14.95 9.03 16.28
N PHE A 460 -14.08 8.48 15.43
CA PHE A 460 -14.38 7.30 14.63
C PHE A 460 -14.61 6.05 15.49
N LYS A 461 -13.75 5.82 16.50
CA LYS A 461 -13.91 4.74 17.48
C LYS A 461 -15.25 4.83 18.20
N TYR A 462 -15.62 6.03 18.66
CA TYR A 462 -16.89 6.26 19.33
C TYR A 462 -18.08 5.82 18.45
N ILE A 463 -18.10 6.23 17.19
CA ILE A 463 -19.19 5.85 16.27
C ILE A 463 -19.21 4.33 16.03
N MET A 464 -18.04 3.70 15.87
CA MET A 464 -17.90 2.25 15.70
C MET A 464 -18.36 1.46 16.94
N GLU A 465 -18.00 1.91 18.15
CA GLU A 465 -18.45 1.29 19.41
C GLU A 465 -19.96 1.34 19.55
N TYR A 466 -20.57 2.50 19.33
CA TYR A 466 -22.02 2.66 19.49
C TYR A 466 -22.79 1.92 18.40
N SER A 467 -22.27 1.84 17.18
CA SER A 467 -22.84 0.97 16.14
C SER A 467 -22.76 -0.50 16.55
N MET A 468 -21.63 -0.95 17.09
CA MET A 468 -21.49 -2.30 17.61
C MET A 468 -22.52 -2.56 18.72
N TYR A 469 -22.66 -1.67 19.71
CA TYR A 469 -23.68 -1.84 20.76
C TYR A 469 -25.10 -1.97 20.18
N LYS A 470 -25.42 -1.17 19.15
CA LYS A 470 -26.71 -1.28 18.47
C LYS A 470 -26.86 -2.58 17.69
N THR A 471 -25.79 -3.15 17.13
CA THR A 471 -25.86 -4.49 16.50
C THR A 471 -26.14 -5.60 17.51
N PHE A 472 -25.47 -5.57 18.67
CA PHE A 472 -25.75 -6.52 19.76
C PHE A 472 -27.15 -6.34 20.33
N ALA A 473 -27.60 -5.10 20.51
CA ALA A 473 -28.96 -4.77 20.93
C ALA A 473 -30.00 -5.31 19.94
N GLY A 474 -29.77 -5.14 18.63
CA GLY A 474 -30.59 -5.71 17.57
C GLY A 474 -30.63 -7.23 17.58
N LYS A 475 -29.48 -7.89 17.79
CA LYS A 475 -29.37 -9.36 17.88
C LYS A 475 -30.16 -9.95 19.04
N TYR A 476 -30.01 -9.37 20.22
CA TYR A 476 -30.68 -9.85 21.43
C TYR A 476 -32.06 -9.25 21.65
N ARG A 477 -32.56 -8.40 20.73
CA ARG A 477 -33.81 -7.63 20.89
C ARG A 477 -33.88 -6.90 22.24
N THR A 478 -32.76 -6.31 22.64
CA THR A 478 -32.62 -5.57 23.90
C THR A 478 -32.19 -4.14 23.65
N THR A 479 -32.12 -3.32 24.70
CA THR A 479 -31.63 -1.95 24.62
C THR A 479 -30.11 -1.89 24.79
N VAL A 480 -29.47 -0.86 24.20
CA VAL A 480 -28.02 -0.62 24.33
C VAL A 480 -27.53 -0.62 25.79
N PRO A 481 -28.23 0.02 26.76
CA PRO A 481 -27.82 -0.03 28.17
C PRO A 481 -27.76 -1.44 28.77
N ASN A 482 -28.71 -2.32 28.41
CA ASN A 482 -28.73 -3.70 28.91
C ASN A 482 -27.54 -4.51 28.37
N ILE A 483 -27.18 -4.31 27.09
CA ILE A 483 -25.99 -4.91 26.49
C ILE A 483 -24.71 -4.40 27.14
N CYS A 484 -24.60 -3.09 27.40
CA CYS A 484 -23.46 -2.53 28.10
C CYS A 484 -23.33 -3.12 29.51
N ARG A 485 -24.43 -3.29 30.27
CA ARG A 485 -24.38 -3.95 31.58
C ARG A 485 -23.89 -5.41 31.50
N LYS A 486 -24.28 -6.14 30.46
CA LYS A 486 -23.94 -7.57 30.30
C LYS A 486 -22.50 -7.81 29.84
N TYR A 487 -21.98 -6.99 28.93
CA TYR A 487 -20.70 -7.26 28.25
C TYR A 487 -19.57 -6.27 28.62
N LYS A 488 -19.85 -5.16 29.31
CA LYS A 488 -18.80 -4.22 29.74
C LYS A 488 -18.20 -4.68 31.06
N LYS A 489 -16.92 -5.09 31.02
CA LYS A 489 -16.11 -5.40 32.21
C LYS A 489 -15.02 -4.34 32.32
N ASP A 490 -14.87 -3.71 33.48
CA ASP A 490 -13.86 -2.67 33.75
C ASP A 490 -13.86 -1.51 32.74
N GLY A 491 -15.05 -1.10 32.31
CA GLY A 491 -15.18 -0.01 31.33
C GLY A 491 -14.95 -0.42 29.86
N VAL A 492 -14.57 -1.67 29.58
CA VAL A 492 -14.26 -2.19 28.23
C VAL A 492 -15.24 -3.28 27.82
N PHE A 493 -15.73 -3.22 26.58
CA PHE A 493 -16.62 -4.25 26.03
C PHE A 493 -15.85 -5.55 25.81
N THR A 494 -16.26 -6.61 26.49
CA THR A 494 -15.54 -7.88 26.57
C THR A 494 -16.47 -9.05 26.30
N VAL A 495 -16.14 -9.85 25.28
CA VAL A 495 -16.85 -11.09 24.97
C VAL A 495 -16.00 -12.28 25.44
N SER A 496 -16.56 -13.11 26.32
CA SER A 496 -15.98 -14.38 26.75
C SER A 496 -16.28 -15.47 25.72
N TYR A 497 -15.29 -16.30 25.41
CA TYR A 497 -15.46 -17.49 24.57
C TYR A 497 -14.65 -18.66 25.13
N THR A 498 -15.14 -19.87 24.93
CA THR A 498 -14.44 -21.11 25.28
C THR A 498 -13.58 -21.57 24.10
N ASN A 499 -12.30 -21.83 24.36
CA ASN A 499 -11.39 -22.35 23.33
C ASN A 499 -11.59 -23.87 23.15
N THR A 500 -11.00 -24.46 22.11
CA THR A 500 -11.02 -25.91 21.82
C THR A 500 -10.52 -26.77 22.99
N LYS A 501 -9.76 -26.17 23.94
CA LYS A 501 -9.28 -26.78 25.18
C LYS A 501 -10.15 -26.49 26.42
N ARG A 502 -11.42 -26.08 26.25
CA ARG A 502 -12.38 -25.68 27.32
C ARG A 502 -11.96 -24.55 28.26
N GLN A 503 -10.84 -23.86 28.01
CA GLN A 503 -10.42 -22.68 28.75
C GLN A 503 -11.24 -21.44 28.33
N GLN A 504 -11.75 -20.68 29.29
CA GLN A 504 -12.39 -19.39 29.05
C GLN A 504 -11.33 -18.33 28.68
N ARG A 505 -11.50 -17.70 27.52
CA ARG A 505 -10.71 -16.55 27.09
C ARG A 505 -11.60 -15.35 26.84
N PHE A 506 -11.03 -14.18 27.01
CA PHE A 506 -11.72 -12.91 26.81
C PHE A 506 -11.17 -12.22 25.57
N ARG A 507 -12.05 -11.66 24.73
CA ARG A 507 -11.68 -10.69 23.71
C ARG A 507 -12.30 -9.35 24.06
N THR A 508 -11.47 -8.34 24.12
CA THR A 508 -11.85 -6.96 24.41
C THR A 508 -11.99 -6.16 23.11
N PHE A 509 -12.83 -5.13 23.14
CA PHE A 509 -12.82 -4.10 22.13
C PHE A 509 -11.54 -3.26 22.23
N TYR A 510 -10.99 -2.81 21.10
CA TYR A 510 -9.70 -2.12 21.05
C TYR A 510 -9.66 -0.88 21.98
N ASN A 511 -8.73 -0.87 22.95
CA ASN A 511 -8.60 0.22 23.93
C ASN A 511 -7.18 0.78 24.12
N ASP A 512 -6.21 0.40 23.29
CA ASP A 512 -4.79 0.80 23.46
C ASP A 512 -4.50 2.27 23.07
N GLY A 513 -5.56 3.07 22.84
CA GLY A 513 -5.48 4.47 22.43
C GLY A 513 -5.01 4.66 20.97
N PHE A 514 -5.07 5.91 20.50
CA PHE A 514 -4.64 6.30 19.14
C PHE A 514 -3.50 7.32 19.19
N LYS A 515 -2.33 6.87 19.64
CA LYS A 515 -1.12 7.69 19.67
C LYS A 515 -0.47 7.73 18.29
N ARG A 516 -0.03 8.91 17.86
CA ARG A 516 0.72 9.04 16.61
C ARG A 516 2.01 8.21 16.66
N LYS A 517 2.26 7.42 15.62
CA LYS A 517 3.53 6.70 15.44
C LYS A 517 4.48 7.56 14.60
N THR A 518 5.63 7.91 15.16
CA THR A 518 6.65 8.75 14.50
C THR A 518 7.58 7.96 13.58
N GLU A 519 7.68 6.65 13.80
CA GLU A 519 8.52 5.74 13.01
C GLU A 519 7.65 4.63 12.44
N ALA A 520 7.79 4.40 11.13
CA ALA A 520 7.32 3.19 10.49
C ALA A 520 8.28 2.05 10.88
N LYS A 521 8.24 1.61 12.15
CA LYS A 521 8.90 0.37 12.53
C LYS A 521 8.16 -0.75 11.82
N ASP A 522 8.84 -1.31 10.82
CA ASP A 522 8.48 -2.40 9.94
C ASP A 522 7.47 -2.06 8.83
N ALA A 523 7.92 -2.18 7.58
CA ALA A 523 7.17 -1.98 6.33
C ALA A 523 6.00 -2.97 6.11
N PHE A 524 5.41 -3.50 7.19
CA PHE A 524 4.36 -4.53 7.19
C PHE A 524 2.96 -3.97 7.50
N PHE A 525 2.74 -2.66 7.35
CA PHE A 525 1.45 -2.02 7.67
C PHE A 525 0.36 -2.19 6.58
N ASP A 526 0.74 -2.52 5.34
CA ASP A 526 -0.20 -2.77 4.22
C ASP A 526 -0.77 -4.20 4.19
N LYS A 527 -0.36 -5.07 5.13
CA LYS A 527 -1.05 -6.34 5.32
C LYS A 527 -2.36 -6.07 6.09
N LEU A 528 -3.49 -6.32 5.44
CA LEU A 528 -4.74 -6.66 6.14
C LEU A 528 -4.37 -7.61 7.29
N PRO A 529 -4.96 -7.47 8.50
CA PRO A 529 -4.63 -8.35 9.61
C PRO A 529 -4.78 -9.79 9.15
N ASN A 530 -3.64 -10.45 8.99
CA ASN A 530 -3.57 -11.84 8.56
C ASN A 530 -4.13 -12.65 9.72
N TYR A 531 -5.42 -12.97 9.64
CA TYR A 531 -5.97 -14.03 10.44
C TYR A 531 -5.32 -15.33 9.96
N TYR A 532 -4.35 -15.79 10.74
CA TYR A 532 -3.60 -17.04 10.60
C TYR A 532 -2.45 -17.04 9.58
N HIS A 533 -1.28 -16.60 10.02
CA HIS A 533 -0.04 -17.32 9.72
C HIS A 533 0.70 -17.59 11.02
N ALA A 534 0.33 -18.67 11.71
CA ALA A 534 1.35 -19.41 12.42
C ALA A 534 2.32 -19.89 11.33
N LYS A 535 3.61 -19.55 11.43
CA LYS A 535 4.67 -20.15 10.63
C LYS A 535 4.43 -21.67 10.64
N MET A 536 3.99 -22.22 9.52
CA MET A 536 3.78 -23.65 9.38
C MET A 536 5.15 -24.30 9.41
N ARG A 537 5.32 -25.31 10.28
CA ARG A 537 6.59 -26.05 10.42
C ARG A 537 6.88 -26.96 9.22
N THR A 538 5.93 -27.14 8.31
CA THR A 538 6.08 -27.88 7.04
C THR A 538 5.43 -27.09 5.91
N SER A 539 6.14 -26.91 4.80
CA SER A 539 5.62 -26.17 3.66
C SER A 539 4.61 -27.02 2.87
N LEU A 540 3.71 -26.37 2.13
CA LEU A 540 2.70 -27.06 1.28
C LEU A 540 3.36 -28.04 0.29
N ILE A 541 4.56 -27.73 -0.16
CA ILE A 541 5.32 -28.56 -1.10
C ILE A 541 5.99 -29.73 -0.41
N ASP A 542 6.47 -29.58 0.84
CA ASP A 542 7.01 -30.72 1.59
C ASP A 542 5.96 -31.82 1.77
N ARG A 543 4.68 -31.43 1.81
CA ARG A 543 3.54 -32.35 1.89
C ARG A 543 3.22 -33.05 0.57
N LEU A 544 3.32 -32.37 -0.57
CA LEU A 544 3.18 -32.99 -1.88
C LEU A 544 4.36 -33.93 -2.18
N LYS A 545 5.59 -33.51 -1.82
CA LYS A 545 6.81 -34.32 -1.96
C LYS A 545 6.79 -35.58 -1.09
N ALA A 546 6.07 -35.55 0.04
CA ALA A 546 5.93 -36.72 0.90
C ALA A 546 5.15 -37.88 0.24
N ARG A 547 4.39 -37.63 -0.85
CA ARG A 547 3.58 -38.60 -1.61
C ARG A 547 2.59 -39.44 -0.80
N ASN A 548 2.43 -39.17 0.49
CA ASN A 548 1.52 -39.86 1.39
C ASN A 548 0.19 -39.09 1.49
N CYS A 549 -0.91 -39.74 1.09
CA CYS A 549 -2.24 -39.14 1.18
C CYS A 549 -2.60 -38.83 2.65
N GLU A 550 -3.00 -37.60 2.95
CA GLU A 550 -3.39 -37.21 4.32
C GLU A 550 -4.73 -37.81 4.75
N LEU A 551 -5.52 -38.38 3.82
CA LEU A 551 -6.81 -39.00 4.10
C LEU A 551 -6.74 -40.52 4.24
N CYS A 552 -6.09 -41.22 3.31
CA CYS A 552 -6.01 -42.68 3.29
C CYS A 552 -4.62 -43.25 3.62
N GLY A 553 -3.58 -42.42 3.70
CA GLY A 553 -2.21 -42.86 3.99
C GLY A 553 -1.47 -43.52 2.82
N GLU A 554 -2.12 -43.68 1.67
CA GLU A 554 -1.55 -44.34 0.50
C GLU A 554 -0.49 -43.49 -0.20
N THR A 555 0.61 -44.12 -0.62
CA THR A 555 1.65 -43.52 -1.46
C THR A 555 1.19 -43.45 -2.90
N SER A 556 0.77 -42.28 -3.36
CA SER A 556 0.29 -42.06 -4.73
C SER A 556 0.54 -40.61 -5.18
N GLU A 557 0.23 -40.28 -6.44
CA GLU A 557 0.22 -38.88 -6.87
C GLU A 557 -0.84 -38.10 -6.10
N LEU A 558 -0.41 -37.00 -5.48
CA LEU A 558 -1.25 -36.17 -4.61
C LEU A 558 -1.70 -34.90 -5.32
N GLU A 559 -2.95 -34.54 -5.06
CA GLU A 559 -3.59 -33.29 -5.44
C GLU A 559 -3.90 -32.47 -4.18
N MET A 560 -3.74 -31.16 -4.28
CA MET A 560 -4.07 -30.26 -3.19
C MET A 560 -5.55 -29.87 -3.23
N HIS A 561 -6.28 -30.29 -2.21
CA HIS A 561 -7.64 -29.83 -1.95
C HIS A 561 -7.66 -28.52 -1.16
N HIS A 562 -8.47 -27.55 -1.59
CA HIS A 562 -8.57 -26.21 -1.00
C HIS A 562 -9.98 -25.82 -0.61
N VAL A 563 -10.12 -25.15 0.54
CA VAL A 563 -11.40 -24.68 1.06
C VAL A 563 -11.38 -23.16 1.29
N ARG A 564 -12.44 -22.45 0.85
CA ARG A 564 -12.57 -20.98 0.96
C ARG A 564 -12.54 -20.52 2.42
N LYS A 565 -13.36 -21.12 3.27
CA LYS A 565 -13.37 -20.88 4.72
C LYS A 565 -13.50 -22.19 5.48
N LEU A 566 -12.71 -22.35 6.55
CA LEU A 566 -12.83 -23.46 7.51
C LEU A 566 -14.24 -23.62 8.12
N LYS A 567 -15.07 -22.58 8.04
CA LYS A 567 -16.47 -22.61 8.51
C LYS A 567 -17.44 -23.26 7.53
N ASP A 568 -17.10 -23.26 6.26
CA ASP A 568 -17.92 -23.89 5.21
C ASP A 568 -17.90 -25.43 5.37
N VAL A 569 -16.89 -25.94 6.10
CA VAL A 569 -16.62 -27.36 6.42
C VAL A 569 -17.07 -27.71 7.85
N ALA A 570 -17.48 -26.72 8.66
CA ALA A 570 -17.65 -26.87 10.12
C ALA A 570 -18.88 -27.69 10.57
N LYS A 571 -19.71 -28.19 9.64
CA LYS A 571 -20.93 -28.94 9.95
C LYS A 571 -20.95 -30.37 9.42
N GLY A 572 -20.02 -30.76 8.56
CA GLY A 572 -20.12 -32.05 7.92
C GLY A 572 -19.43 -33.16 8.72
N LYS A 573 -19.95 -34.37 8.53
CA LYS A 573 -19.57 -35.58 9.26
C LYS A 573 -18.47 -36.36 8.53
N ASP A 574 -17.98 -35.83 7.41
CA ASP A 574 -17.13 -36.59 6.51
C ASP A 574 -15.68 -36.64 7.01
N PRO A 575 -14.94 -37.75 6.79
CA PRO A 575 -13.60 -37.95 7.34
C PRO A 575 -12.61 -36.83 6.99
N TRP A 576 -12.74 -36.22 5.80
CA TRP A 576 -11.87 -35.14 5.34
C TRP A 576 -12.11 -33.81 6.07
N GLU A 577 -13.37 -33.53 6.41
CA GLU A 577 -13.79 -32.32 7.13
C GLU A 577 -13.29 -32.36 8.58
N VAL A 578 -13.42 -33.52 9.22
CA VAL A 578 -12.90 -33.78 10.57
C VAL A 578 -11.39 -33.59 10.61
N HIS A 579 -10.66 -34.09 9.61
CA HIS A 579 -9.21 -33.90 9.50
C HIS A 579 -8.81 -32.43 9.29
N MET A 580 -9.55 -31.67 8.49
CA MET A 580 -9.29 -30.23 8.29
C MET A 580 -9.58 -29.40 9.55
N ILE A 581 -10.68 -29.70 10.25
CA ILE A 581 -11.10 -29.01 11.48
C ILE A 581 -10.11 -29.32 12.61
N ALA A 582 -9.75 -30.58 12.82
CA ALA A 582 -8.82 -31.01 13.87
C ALA A 582 -7.45 -30.31 13.72
N ARG A 583 -6.98 -30.16 12.47
CA ARG A 583 -5.70 -29.52 12.16
C ARG A 583 -5.80 -27.99 11.99
N LYS A 584 -7.02 -27.41 11.96
CA LYS A 584 -7.31 -26.00 11.66
C LYS A 584 -6.68 -25.54 10.34
N ARG A 585 -6.80 -26.35 9.27
CA ARG A 585 -6.18 -26.09 7.96
C ARG A 585 -7.24 -25.88 6.87
N LYS A 586 -6.96 -24.99 5.92
CA LYS A 586 -7.80 -24.76 4.72
C LYS A 586 -7.39 -25.61 3.51
N THR A 587 -6.37 -26.45 3.66
CA THR A 587 -5.71 -27.16 2.56
C THR A 587 -5.33 -28.58 3.00
N MET A 588 -5.61 -29.58 2.16
CA MET A 588 -5.28 -30.99 2.39
C MET A 588 -4.61 -31.58 1.14
N ALA A 589 -3.66 -32.51 1.32
CA ALA A 589 -3.04 -33.23 0.22
C ALA A 589 -3.68 -34.61 0.15
N VAL A 590 -4.35 -34.93 -0.94
CA VAL A 590 -5.16 -36.14 -1.10
C VAL A 590 -4.81 -36.83 -2.41
N CYS A 591 -4.95 -38.16 -2.48
CA CYS A 591 -4.84 -38.88 -3.75
C CYS A 591 -6.06 -38.59 -4.64
N HIS A 592 -5.93 -38.80 -5.95
CA HIS A 592 -6.99 -38.55 -6.94
C HIS A 592 -8.33 -39.20 -6.58
N THR A 593 -8.31 -40.45 -6.08
CA THR A 593 -9.52 -41.17 -5.67
C THR A 593 -10.20 -40.55 -4.45
N CYS A 594 -9.42 -40.03 -3.49
CA CYS A 594 -9.95 -39.30 -2.34
C CYS A 594 -10.42 -37.90 -2.73
N HIS A 595 -9.75 -37.24 -3.68
CA HIS A 595 -10.16 -35.94 -4.20
C HIS A 595 -11.53 -36.00 -4.88
N MET A 596 -11.73 -37.01 -5.74
CA MET A 596 -13.04 -37.26 -6.38
C MET A 596 -14.14 -37.56 -5.34
N LYS A 597 -13.84 -38.30 -4.27
CA LYS A 597 -14.81 -38.54 -3.18
C LYS A 597 -15.23 -37.26 -2.48
N ILE A 598 -14.28 -36.34 -2.26
CA ILE A 598 -14.55 -35.03 -1.67
C ILE A 598 -15.46 -34.18 -2.58
N HIS A 599 -15.22 -34.14 -3.90
CA HIS A 599 -16.06 -33.38 -4.84
C HIS A 599 -17.42 -34.00 -5.09
N HIS A 600 -17.52 -35.33 -5.03
CA HIS A 600 -18.79 -36.06 -5.19
C HIS A 600 -19.61 -36.18 -3.89
N GLY A 601 -19.10 -35.70 -2.75
CA GLY A 601 -19.81 -35.70 -1.46
C GLY A 601 -20.11 -37.10 -0.93
N LYS A 602 -19.18 -38.06 -1.10
CA LYS A 602 -19.34 -39.46 -0.68
C LYS A 602 -18.31 -39.91 0.36
#